data_AF-K0SJY9-F1
#
_entry.id   AF-K0SJY9-F1
#
_cell.length_a   1.000
_cell.length_b   1.000
_cell.length_c   1.000
_cell.angle_alpha   90.00
_cell.angle_beta   90.00
_cell.angle_gamma   90.00
#
_symmetry.space_group_name_H-M   'P 1'
#
loop_
_entity.id
_entity.type
_entity.pdbx_description
1 polymer ?
#
loop_
_entity_poly.entity_id
_entity_poly.type
_entity_poly.pdbx_seq_one_letter_code
_entity_poly.pdbx_strand_id
1 'polypeptide(L)'
;MRLRSDLMRILWEPTILRDNSASNNTAAFSCEHRLAALPPIPREGPAVSLMNYIAGEGFFDRATTFADVNPINCCLMSMQGFPEFKEEESERSLAIDLLLRFVRNVFLHDSSVEGETWFHKRRGNEIVICTMINLLELLKTSSVWTVVEWRAIKMGNKLTGGNRRDLVKFVAKRLPCACLKKLHSATRKKVAKIGVCDGCRKQFPSSDLYVCTGCMIAEYCSKECQRAHWSRGHKGDCISLRPPGR
;
A
#
# COMPACT_ATOMS: atom_id res chain seq x y z
N MET A 1 6.44 -17.07 23.43
CA MET A 1 6.37 -15.81 22.63
C MET A 1 7.49 -15.71 21.60
N ARG A 2 8.79 -15.92 21.96
CA ARG A 2 9.92 -15.90 21.00
C ARG A 2 9.82 -16.88 19.82
N LEU A 3 9.48 -18.15 20.07
CA LEU A 3 9.30 -19.15 18.99
C LEU A 3 8.26 -18.73 17.93
N ARG A 4 7.18 -18.05 18.34
CA ARG A 4 6.17 -17.52 17.41
C ARG A 4 6.70 -16.33 16.61
N SER A 5 7.51 -15.47 17.24
CA SER A 5 8.17 -14.34 16.58
C SER A 5 9.18 -14.80 15.52
N ASP A 6 9.98 -15.83 15.83
CA ASP A 6 10.97 -16.38 14.89
C ASP A 6 10.29 -17.04 13.68
N LEU A 7 9.16 -17.72 13.88
CA LEU A 7 8.35 -18.27 12.79
C LEU A 7 7.77 -17.19 11.87
N MET A 8 7.34 -16.06 12.43
CA MET A 8 6.80 -14.95 11.64
C MET A 8 7.88 -14.24 10.82
N ARG A 9 9.10 -14.13 11.35
CA ARG A 9 10.23 -13.47 10.69
C ARG A 9 10.61 -14.11 9.36
N ILE A 10 10.49 -15.44 9.27
CA ILE A 10 10.78 -16.23 8.05
C ILE A 10 9.90 -15.80 6.87
N LEU A 11 8.69 -15.28 7.12
CA LEU A 11 7.75 -14.91 6.07
C LEU A 11 8.14 -13.64 5.31
N TRP A 12 9.01 -12.79 5.88
CA TRP A 12 9.34 -11.49 5.28
C TRP A 12 10.82 -11.19 5.18
N GLU A 13 11.64 -11.63 6.13
CA GLU A 13 13.06 -11.27 6.16
C GLU A 13 13.84 -11.75 4.93
N PRO A 14 13.69 -13.01 4.45
CA PRO A 14 14.38 -13.46 3.24
C PRO A 14 13.99 -12.63 2.01
N THR A 15 12.74 -12.18 1.94
CA THR A 15 12.26 -11.33 0.85
C THR A 15 12.87 -9.94 0.92
N ILE A 16 13.07 -9.36 2.11
CA ILE A 16 13.72 -8.05 2.28
C ILE A 16 15.21 -8.11 1.94
N LEU A 17 15.89 -9.16 2.41
CA LEU A 17 17.33 -9.34 2.24
C LEU A 17 17.73 -9.82 0.83
N ARG A 18 16.77 -10.24 0.00
CA ARG A 18 17.03 -10.64 -1.38
C ARG A 18 17.60 -9.46 -2.17
N ASP A 19 18.88 -9.55 -2.52
CA ASP A 19 19.48 -8.71 -3.54
C ASP A 19 19.12 -9.25 -4.93
N ASN A 20 18.48 -8.42 -5.76
CA ASN A 20 18.08 -8.79 -7.11
C ASN A 20 19.27 -8.91 -8.10
N SER A 21 20.51 -9.00 -7.59
CA SER A 21 21.74 -9.15 -8.38
C SER A 21 21.97 -10.58 -8.90
N ALA A 22 21.27 -11.59 -8.35
CA ALA A 22 21.54 -13.00 -8.61
C ALA A 22 20.54 -13.71 -9.54
N SER A 23 19.85 -12.99 -10.43
CA SER A 23 19.07 -13.63 -11.51
C SER A 23 20.01 -13.96 -12.67
N ASN A 24 20.64 -15.14 -12.62
CA ASN A 24 21.38 -15.69 -13.75
C ASN A 24 20.45 -15.95 -14.95
N ASN A 25 20.92 -15.55 -16.13
CA ASN A 25 20.37 -15.82 -17.47
C ASN A 25 19.20 -14.95 -17.97
N THR A 26 19.46 -13.67 -18.23
CA THR A 26 19.41 -13.01 -19.57
C THR A 26 19.51 -11.49 -19.37
N ALA A 27 20.52 -10.88 -19.98
CA ALA A 27 20.73 -9.42 -20.07
C ALA A 27 20.62 -8.60 -18.77
N ALA A 28 21.73 -8.57 -18.01
CA ALA A 28 22.25 -7.44 -17.23
C ALA A 28 21.25 -6.40 -16.69
N PHE A 29 20.87 -6.52 -15.42
CA PHE A 29 20.50 -5.37 -14.59
C PHE A 29 21.06 -5.53 -13.17
N SER A 30 22.38 -5.38 -13.01
CA SER A 30 22.92 -5.02 -11.70
C SER A 30 22.38 -3.64 -11.36
N CYS A 31 21.40 -3.59 -10.47
CA CYS A 31 20.94 -2.34 -9.93
C CYS A 31 21.95 -1.90 -8.88
N GLU A 32 22.76 -0.88 -9.17
CA GLU A 32 23.36 -0.07 -8.11
C GLU A 32 22.21 0.57 -7.33
N HIS A 33 21.77 -0.12 -6.28
CA HIS A 33 20.82 0.42 -5.34
C HIS A 33 21.49 1.64 -4.69
N ARG A 34 21.13 2.86 -5.07
CA ARG A 34 21.43 4.08 -4.27
C ARG A 34 20.60 4.10 -2.97
N LEU A 35 20.50 2.96 -2.31
CA LEU A 35 20.07 2.86 -0.94
C LEU A 35 21.35 2.62 -0.14
N ALA A 36 21.51 3.33 0.97
CA ALA A 36 22.44 2.87 1.99
C ALA A 36 22.15 1.38 2.25
N ALA A 37 23.21 0.59 2.40
CA ALA A 37 23.07 -0.80 2.84
C ALA A 37 22.10 -0.82 4.03
N LEU A 38 21.13 -1.75 4.02
CA LEU A 38 20.21 -1.86 5.14
C LEU A 38 21.07 -2.09 6.39
N PRO A 39 20.95 -1.28 7.46
CA PRO A 39 21.57 -1.64 8.72
C PRO A 39 21.05 -3.03 9.14
N PRO A 40 21.83 -3.84 9.87
CA PRO A 40 21.36 -5.13 10.34
C PRO A 40 19.97 -5.03 10.96
N ILE A 41 19.02 -5.82 10.45
CA ILE A 41 17.63 -5.78 10.92
C ILE A 41 17.63 -6.17 12.41
N PRO A 42 17.15 -5.31 13.32
CA PRO A 42 17.12 -5.61 14.75
C PRO A 42 16.43 -6.94 15.05
N ARG A 43 16.81 -7.58 16.16
CA ARG A 43 16.16 -8.82 16.61
C ARG A 43 14.74 -8.57 17.11
N GLU A 44 14.55 -7.44 17.79
CA GLU A 44 13.31 -7.00 18.42
C GLU A 44 13.18 -5.48 18.29
N GLY A 45 11.99 -4.96 18.58
CA GLY A 45 11.64 -3.54 18.46
C GLY A 45 10.24 -3.37 17.86
N PRO A 46 9.58 -2.21 18.07
CA PRO A 46 8.27 -1.92 17.50
C PRO A 46 8.15 -2.19 16.00
N ALA A 47 9.16 -1.84 15.20
CA ALA A 47 9.16 -2.12 13.76
C ALA A 47 9.12 -3.62 13.46
N VAL A 48 9.94 -4.42 14.15
CA VAL A 48 9.99 -5.89 13.98
C VAL A 48 8.69 -6.53 14.47
N SER A 49 8.14 -6.05 15.58
CA SER A 49 6.84 -6.49 16.10
C SER A 49 5.71 -6.21 15.11
N LEU A 50 5.69 -5.04 14.46
CA LEU A 50 4.73 -4.73 13.40
C LEU A 50 4.88 -5.69 12.22
N MET A 51 6.12 -5.94 11.75
CA MET A 51 6.36 -6.88 10.67
C MET A 51 5.86 -8.30 11.02
N ASN A 52 6.13 -8.76 12.24
CA ASN A 52 5.67 -10.08 12.69
C ASN A 52 4.16 -10.16 12.86
N TYR A 53 3.51 -9.07 13.29
CA TYR A 53 2.05 -8.98 13.33
C TYR A 53 1.46 -9.06 11.91
N ILE A 54 1.97 -8.27 10.96
CA ILE A 54 1.58 -8.29 9.53
C ILE A 54 1.76 -9.69 8.93
N ALA A 55 2.82 -10.39 9.32
CA ALA A 55 3.06 -11.77 8.92
C ALA A 55 2.00 -12.73 9.49
N GLY A 56 1.66 -12.57 10.77
CA GLY A 56 0.63 -13.36 11.44
C GLY A 56 -0.78 -13.16 10.88
N GLU A 57 -1.05 -11.98 10.32
CA GLU A 57 -2.30 -11.69 9.62
C GLU A 57 -2.37 -12.32 8.21
N GLY A 58 -1.24 -12.83 7.68
CA GLY A 58 -1.16 -13.47 6.36
C GLY A 58 -0.90 -12.51 5.19
N PHE A 59 -0.45 -11.27 5.47
CA PHE A 59 -0.25 -10.26 4.42
C PHE A 59 0.99 -10.56 3.56
N PHE A 60 2.02 -11.18 4.10
CA PHE A 60 3.27 -11.45 3.37
C PHE A 60 3.22 -12.72 2.50
N ASP A 61 2.59 -13.79 2.99
CA ASP A 61 2.44 -15.07 2.29
C ASP A 61 1.16 -15.14 1.44
N ARG A 62 0.32 -14.10 1.52
CA ARG A 62 -0.95 -13.96 0.81
C ARG A 62 -2.05 -14.90 1.31
N ALA A 63 -1.95 -15.38 2.53
CA ALA A 63 -3.01 -16.16 3.15
C ALA A 63 -4.29 -15.34 3.40
N THR A 64 -4.19 -14.01 3.57
CA THR A 64 -5.37 -13.16 3.81
C THR A 64 -6.18 -12.91 2.53
N THR A 65 -7.51 -13.08 2.65
CA THR A 65 -8.49 -12.69 1.63
C THR A 65 -9.40 -11.58 2.16
N PHE A 66 -9.57 -10.50 1.37
CA PHE A 66 -10.45 -9.39 1.71
C PHE A 66 -11.81 -9.59 1.04
N ALA A 67 -12.65 -10.44 1.62
CA ALA A 67 -13.96 -10.75 1.03
C ALA A 67 -14.87 -9.51 1.00
N ASP A 68 -14.84 -8.64 2.02
CA ASP A 68 -15.66 -7.41 2.06
C ASP A 68 -15.07 -6.25 2.90
N VAL A 69 -13.90 -6.43 3.52
CA VAL A 69 -13.32 -5.41 4.39
C VAL A 69 -12.47 -4.44 3.58
N ASN A 70 -12.72 -3.13 3.72
CA ASN A 70 -11.86 -2.11 3.12
C ASN A 70 -10.44 -2.28 3.69
N PRO A 71 -9.41 -2.51 2.86
CA PRO A 71 -8.00 -2.62 3.28
C PRO A 71 -7.54 -1.54 4.25
N ILE A 72 -8.07 -0.32 4.14
CA ILE A 72 -7.74 0.79 5.04
C ILE A 72 -8.21 0.54 6.47
N ASN A 73 -9.42 -0.02 6.64
CA ASN A 73 -9.94 -0.29 7.97
C ASN A 73 -9.07 -1.31 8.68
N CYS A 74 -8.60 -2.34 7.96
CA CYS A 74 -7.58 -3.26 8.48
C CYS A 74 -6.33 -2.49 8.91
N CYS A 75 -5.76 -1.63 8.06
CA CYS A 75 -4.57 -0.86 8.41
C CYS A 75 -4.76 0.03 9.66
N LEU A 76 -5.89 0.75 9.76
CA LEU A 76 -6.16 1.63 10.89
C LEU A 76 -6.30 0.84 12.19
N MET A 77 -7.01 -0.29 12.16
CA MET A 77 -7.15 -1.17 13.33
C MET A 77 -5.81 -1.78 13.75
N SER A 78 -5.04 -2.30 12.80
CA SER A 78 -3.70 -2.86 13.09
C SER A 78 -2.79 -1.85 13.77
N MET A 79 -2.86 -0.58 13.36
CA MET A 79 -1.97 0.47 13.85
C MET A 79 -2.38 1.03 15.23
N GLN A 80 -3.58 0.72 15.73
CA GLN A 80 -3.95 1.00 17.11
C GLN A 80 -3.13 0.17 18.12
N GLY A 81 -2.64 -1.01 17.70
CA GLY A 81 -1.81 -1.88 18.53
C GLY A 81 -0.35 -1.43 18.66
N PHE A 82 0.06 -0.35 18.00
CA PHE A 82 1.44 0.14 17.97
C PHE A 82 1.51 1.66 18.20
N PRO A 83 1.13 2.16 19.39
CA PRO A 83 1.16 3.59 19.70
C PRO A 83 2.56 4.22 19.62
N GLU A 84 3.62 3.42 19.78
CA GLU A 84 5.04 3.82 19.77
C GLU A 84 5.41 4.54 18.47
N PHE A 85 4.77 4.18 17.35
CA PHE A 85 5.03 4.84 16.07
C PHE A 85 4.60 6.30 16.03
N LYS A 86 3.86 6.82 17.01
CA LYS A 86 3.61 8.26 17.12
C LYS A 86 4.83 9.02 17.63
N GLU A 87 5.65 8.39 18.46
CA GLU A 87 6.71 9.05 19.23
C GLU A 87 8.10 8.65 18.71
N GLU A 88 8.29 7.38 18.34
CA GLU A 88 9.59 6.83 17.95
C GLU A 88 9.85 6.94 16.44
N GLU A 89 10.51 8.02 16.02
CA GLU A 89 10.82 8.28 14.61
C GLU A 89 11.73 7.20 13.99
N SER A 90 12.69 6.66 14.74
CA SER A 90 13.60 5.62 14.27
C SER A 90 12.85 4.34 13.92
N GLU A 91 11.99 3.86 14.81
CA GLU A 91 11.18 2.65 14.60
C GLU A 91 10.18 2.82 13.46
N ARG A 92 9.52 3.98 13.38
CA ARG A 92 8.63 4.31 12.28
C ARG A 92 9.36 4.32 10.94
N SER A 93 10.56 4.90 10.89
CA SER A 93 11.38 4.96 9.67
C SER A 93 11.87 3.57 9.26
N LEU A 94 12.27 2.75 10.23
CA LEU A 94 12.67 1.36 10.02
C LEU A 94 11.49 0.53 9.47
N ALA A 95 10.30 0.64 10.05
CA ALA A 95 9.11 -0.04 9.56
C ALA A 95 8.78 0.34 8.11
N ILE A 96 8.82 1.63 7.77
CA ILE A 96 8.62 2.11 6.40
C ILE A 96 9.65 1.49 5.44
N ASP A 97 10.95 1.48 5.80
CA ASP A 97 12.00 0.94 4.93
C ASP A 97 11.84 -0.58 4.73
N LEU A 98 11.53 -1.33 5.79
CA LEU A 98 11.28 -2.77 5.72
C LEU A 98 10.10 -3.10 4.79
N LEU A 99 8.95 -2.41 4.96
CA LEU A 99 7.78 -2.60 4.11
C LEU A 99 8.04 -2.21 2.65
N LEU A 100 8.74 -1.09 2.41
CA LEU A 100 9.11 -0.64 1.05
C LEU A 100 10.03 -1.66 0.35
N ARG A 101 11.04 -2.19 1.05
CA ARG A 101 11.95 -3.20 0.51
C ARG A 101 11.22 -4.51 0.21
N PHE A 102 10.34 -4.95 1.10
CA PHE A 102 9.51 -6.12 0.89
C PHE A 102 8.68 -5.97 -0.39
N VAL A 103 7.88 -4.90 -0.49
CA VAL A 103 6.99 -4.68 -1.65
C VAL A 103 7.79 -4.49 -2.94
N ARG A 104 8.92 -3.78 -2.90
CA ARG A 104 9.85 -3.68 -4.04
C ARG A 104 10.22 -5.08 -4.55
N ASN A 105 10.70 -5.94 -3.65
CA ASN A 105 11.19 -7.26 -4.03
C ASN A 105 10.07 -8.17 -4.53
N VAL A 106 8.89 -8.11 -3.90
CA VAL A 106 7.69 -8.81 -4.41
C VAL A 106 7.33 -8.32 -5.82
N PHE A 107 7.29 -7.01 -6.06
CA PHE A 107 6.94 -6.48 -7.39
C PHE A 107 7.94 -6.89 -8.47
N LEU A 108 9.25 -6.80 -8.18
CA LEU A 108 10.28 -7.15 -9.14
C LEU A 108 10.31 -8.65 -9.42
N HIS A 109 10.21 -9.48 -8.39
CA HIS A 109 10.17 -10.93 -8.54
C HIS A 109 8.92 -11.37 -9.31
N ASP A 110 7.74 -10.96 -8.87
CA ASP A 110 6.49 -11.46 -9.45
C ASP A 110 6.23 -10.94 -10.85
N SER A 111 6.63 -9.71 -11.16
CA SER A 111 6.53 -9.20 -12.53
C SER A 111 7.43 -9.98 -13.49
N SER A 112 8.58 -10.48 -13.01
CA SER A 112 9.46 -11.36 -13.79
C SER A 112 8.85 -12.76 -13.97
N VAL A 113 8.36 -13.37 -12.90
CA VAL A 113 7.82 -14.74 -12.91
C VAL A 113 6.48 -14.85 -13.64
N GLU A 114 5.57 -13.89 -13.43
CA GLU A 114 4.20 -13.97 -13.93
C GLU A 114 3.98 -13.25 -15.27
N GLY A 115 4.98 -12.49 -15.74
CA GLY A 115 4.98 -11.79 -17.00
C GLY A 115 3.74 -10.92 -17.21
N GLU A 116 3.07 -11.09 -18.34
CA GLU A 116 1.92 -10.25 -18.73
C GLU A 116 0.76 -10.31 -17.74
N THR A 117 0.52 -11.49 -17.14
CA THR A 117 -0.62 -11.68 -16.22
C THR A 117 -0.48 -10.84 -14.95
N TRP A 118 0.76 -10.48 -14.57
CA TRP A 118 1.03 -9.69 -13.38
C TRP A 118 0.36 -8.31 -13.43
N PHE A 119 0.36 -7.67 -14.60
CA PHE A 119 -0.18 -6.31 -14.79
C PHE A 119 -1.69 -6.22 -14.52
N HIS A 120 -2.40 -7.33 -14.72
CA HIS A 120 -3.85 -7.41 -14.58
C HIS A 120 -4.31 -8.05 -13.26
N LYS A 121 -3.39 -8.69 -12.52
CA LYS A 121 -3.67 -9.26 -11.19
C LYS A 121 -3.72 -8.18 -10.12
N ARG A 122 -4.86 -8.10 -9.44
CA ARG A 122 -5.07 -7.24 -8.28
C ARG A 122 -4.84 -8.01 -7.00
N ARG A 123 -4.01 -7.49 -6.10
CA ARG A 123 -3.70 -8.16 -4.82
C ARG A 123 -3.95 -7.25 -3.63
N GLY A 124 -4.87 -7.68 -2.77
CA GLY A 124 -5.27 -6.93 -1.57
C GLY A 124 -4.13 -6.71 -0.59
N ASN A 125 -3.28 -7.71 -0.38
CA ASN A 125 -2.20 -7.62 0.61
C ASN A 125 -1.19 -6.52 0.30
N GLU A 126 -0.83 -6.34 -0.97
CA GLU A 126 0.08 -5.27 -1.38
C GLU A 126 -0.56 -3.88 -1.21
N ILE A 127 -1.89 -3.78 -1.41
CA ILE A 127 -2.64 -2.55 -1.16
C ILE A 127 -2.61 -2.22 0.33
N VAL A 128 -2.85 -3.20 1.22
CA VAL A 128 -2.75 -3.03 2.67
C VAL A 128 -1.36 -2.56 3.07
N ILE A 129 -0.30 -3.22 2.58
CA ILE A 129 1.07 -2.83 2.92
C ILE A 129 1.36 -1.39 2.45
N CYS A 130 0.95 -1.01 1.23
CA CYS A 130 1.10 0.36 0.74
C CYS A 130 0.29 1.37 1.58
N THR A 131 -0.90 1.01 2.04
CA THR A 131 -1.71 1.85 2.93
C THR A 131 -1.06 1.99 4.32
N MET A 132 -0.45 0.93 4.86
CA MET A 132 0.33 0.98 6.11
C MET A 132 1.53 1.93 5.98
N ILE A 133 2.30 1.82 4.89
CA ILE A 133 3.40 2.75 4.60
C ILE A 133 2.90 4.20 4.59
N ASN A 134 1.77 4.46 3.91
CA ASN A 134 1.19 5.80 3.85
C ASN A 134 0.74 6.30 5.24
N LEU A 135 0.16 5.44 6.08
CA LEU A 135 -0.25 5.83 7.43
C LEU A 135 0.97 6.18 8.29
N LEU A 136 2.02 5.34 8.27
CA LEU A 136 3.27 5.60 8.98
C LEU A 136 3.89 6.94 8.54
N GLU A 137 3.91 7.25 7.25
CA GLU A 137 4.39 8.56 6.77
C GLU A 137 3.53 9.73 7.28
N LEU A 138 2.21 9.55 7.31
CA LEU A 138 1.30 10.60 7.79
C LEU A 138 1.46 10.88 9.28
N LEU A 139 1.70 9.86 10.09
CA LEU A 139 1.99 9.98 11.52
C LEU A 139 3.22 10.86 11.80
N LYS A 140 4.20 10.91 10.88
CA LYS A 140 5.34 11.83 10.99
C LYS A 140 4.93 13.30 10.76
N THR A 141 3.91 13.55 9.94
CA THR A 141 3.61 14.89 9.41
C THR A 141 2.48 15.62 10.13
N SER A 142 1.70 14.93 10.96
CA SER A 142 0.58 15.53 11.68
C SER A 142 0.31 14.78 12.98
N SER A 143 0.15 15.53 14.07
CA SER A 143 -0.32 15.02 15.36
C SER A 143 -1.86 14.95 15.44
N VAL A 144 -2.57 15.59 14.51
CA VAL A 144 -4.04 15.63 14.49
C VAL A 144 -4.57 14.37 13.81
N TRP A 145 -5.04 13.41 14.61
CA TRP A 145 -5.47 12.10 14.12
C TRP A 145 -6.53 12.17 13.02
N THR A 146 -7.50 13.08 13.11
CA THR A 146 -8.56 13.22 12.09
C THR A 146 -8.00 13.61 10.71
N VAL A 147 -6.91 14.39 10.66
CA VAL A 147 -6.20 14.72 9.42
C VAL A 147 -5.45 13.51 8.87
N VAL A 148 -4.79 12.75 9.74
CA VAL A 148 -4.07 11.52 9.40
C VAL A 148 -5.04 10.49 8.82
N GLU A 149 -6.13 10.23 9.53
CA GLU A 149 -7.18 9.29 9.13
C GLU A 149 -7.80 9.67 7.79
N TRP A 150 -8.22 10.93 7.62
CA TRP A 150 -8.80 11.39 6.35
C TRP A 150 -7.82 11.23 5.17
N ARG A 151 -6.55 11.60 5.34
CA ARG A 151 -5.52 11.44 4.31
C ARG A 151 -5.23 9.97 4.01
N ALA A 152 -5.24 9.11 5.03
CA ALA A 152 -5.04 7.68 4.89
C ALA A 152 -6.20 7.01 4.13
N ILE A 153 -7.45 7.34 4.48
CA ILE A 153 -8.64 6.85 3.78
C ILE A 153 -8.62 7.31 2.31
N LYS A 154 -8.30 8.59 2.07
CA LYS A 154 -8.22 9.10 0.70
C LYS A 154 -7.18 8.38 -0.14
N MET A 155 -5.97 8.16 0.40
CA MET A 155 -4.93 7.44 -0.33
C MET A 155 -5.27 5.97 -0.52
N GLY A 156 -5.72 5.28 0.53
CA GLY A 156 -5.99 3.85 0.44
C GLY A 156 -7.21 3.54 -0.45
N ASN A 157 -8.22 4.41 -0.54
CA ASN A 157 -9.34 4.24 -1.47
C ASN A 157 -8.89 4.38 -2.93
N LYS A 158 -7.83 5.15 -3.19
CA LYS A 158 -7.19 5.30 -4.50
C LYS A 158 -6.29 4.10 -4.87
N LEU A 159 -5.70 3.42 -3.88
CA LEU A 159 -4.89 2.21 -4.09
C LEU A 159 -5.78 0.95 -4.21
N THR A 160 -6.79 0.84 -3.36
CA THR A 160 -8.05 0.15 -3.68
C THR A 160 -8.62 0.83 -4.94
N GLY A 161 -9.60 0.39 -5.72
CA GLY A 161 -10.06 1.15 -6.91
C GLY A 161 -9.09 1.27 -8.12
N GLY A 162 -7.80 1.54 -7.91
CA GLY A 162 -6.75 1.58 -8.94
C GLY A 162 -6.20 0.20 -9.31
N ASN A 163 -5.08 0.20 -10.02
CA ASN A 163 -4.41 -1.03 -10.49
C ASN A 163 -2.89 -1.04 -10.20
N ARG A 164 -2.17 -1.99 -10.80
CA ARG A 164 -0.71 -2.16 -10.64
C ARG A 164 0.09 -0.89 -10.92
N ARG A 165 -0.36 -0.07 -11.86
CA ARG A 165 0.28 1.22 -12.17
C ARG A 165 0.31 2.13 -10.94
N ASP A 166 -0.78 2.19 -10.17
CA ASP A 166 -0.90 3.07 -9.01
C ASP A 166 -0.02 2.59 -7.85
N LEU A 167 0.01 1.27 -7.61
CA LEU A 167 0.87 0.65 -6.59
C LEU A 167 2.36 0.81 -6.92
N VAL A 168 2.78 0.50 -8.15
CA VAL A 168 4.20 0.64 -8.53
C VAL A 168 4.61 2.11 -8.51
N LYS A 169 3.73 3.03 -8.95
CA LYS A 169 3.97 4.47 -8.83
C LYS A 169 4.13 4.90 -7.37
N PHE A 170 3.30 4.37 -6.47
CA PHE A 170 3.34 4.68 -5.05
C PHE A 170 4.69 4.29 -4.44
N VAL A 171 5.18 3.07 -4.71
CA VAL A 171 6.46 2.57 -4.19
C VAL A 171 7.65 3.25 -4.87
N ALA A 172 7.63 3.41 -6.19
CA ALA A 172 8.72 4.04 -6.96
C ALA A 172 8.97 5.51 -6.58
N LYS A 173 7.96 6.20 -6.01
CA LYS A 173 8.11 7.56 -5.48
C LYS A 173 8.82 7.62 -4.12
N ARG A 174 8.76 6.54 -3.35
CA ARG A 174 9.30 6.45 -1.98
C ARG A 174 10.65 5.77 -1.93
N LEU A 175 10.88 4.85 -2.87
CA LEU A 175 12.11 4.09 -2.95
C LEU A 175 12.83 4.40 -4.27
N PRO A 176 13.92 5.19 -4.26
CA PRO A 176 14.66 5.54 -5.46
C PRO A 176 15.42 4.32 -6.01
N CYS A 177 14.73 3.55 -6.85
CA CYS A 177 15.26 2.33 -7.46
C CYS A 177 15.07 2.39 -8.98
N ALA A 178 16.16 2.18 -9.74
CA ALA A 178 16.10 2.15 -11.21
C ALA A 178 15.18 1.03 -11.72
N CYS A 179 15.16 -0.14 -11.06
CA CYS A 179 14.27 -1.24 -11.40
C CYS A 179 12.79 -0.85 -11.22
N LEU A 180 12.44 -0.21 -10.10
CA LEU A 180 11.07 0.28 -9.89
C LEU A 180 10.69 1.38 -10.88
N LYS A 181 11.62 2.26 -11.25
CA LYS A 181 11.36 3.27 -12.30
C LYS A 181 11.09 2.61 -13.65
N LYS A 182 11.85 1.57 -14.02
CA LYS A 182 11.61 0.78 -15.24
C LYS A 182 10.27 0.05 -15.19
N LEU A 183 9.97 -0.62 -14.08
CA LEU A 183 8.69 -1.31 -13.88
C LEU A 183 7.50 -0.34 -13.91
N HIS A 184 7.63 0.85 -13.31
CA HIS A 184 6.63 1.91 -13.40
C HIS A 184 6.44 2.40 -14.85
N SER A 185 7.52 2.50 -15.62
CA SER A 185 7.43 2.85 -17.05
C SER A 185 6.71 1.77 -17.84
N ALA A 186 7.03 0.49 -17.61
CA ALA A 186 6.38 -0.65 -18.25
C ALA A 186 4.88 -0.74 -17.90
N THR A 187 4.54 -0.67 -16.61
CA THR A 187 3.14 -0.68 -16.15
C THR A 187 2.32 0.45 -16.77
N ARG A 188 2.86 1.68 -16.90
CA ARG A 188 2.16 2.79 -17.56
C ARG A 188 1.82 2.54 -19.02
N LYS A 189 2.65 1.76 -19.74
CA LYS A 189 2.41 1.38 -21.14
C LYS A 189 1.40 0.24 -21.26
N LYS A 190 1.38 -0.67 -20.28
CA LYS A 190 0.54 -1.88 -20.29
C LYS A 190 -0.88 -1.65 -19.78
N VAL A 191 -1.04 -0.81 -18.76
CA VAL A 191 -2.35 -0.58 -18.13
C VAL A 191 -2.70 0.90 -18.05
N ALA A 192 -3.93 1.21 -18.45
CA ALA A 192 -4.51 2.54 -18.30
C ALA A 192 -4.65 2.90 -16.81
N LYS A 193 -4.76 4.19 -16.52
CA LYS A 193 -5.09 4.65 -15.17
C LYS A 193 -6.60 4.52 -14.98
N ILE A 194 -7.03 3.69 -14.05
CA ILE A 194 -8.44 3.42 -13.79
C ILE A 194 -8.82 3.83 -12.36
N GLY A 195 -10.12 3.95 -12.11
CA GLY A 195 -10.71 3.98 -10.77
C GLY A 195 -12.00 3.17 -10.76
N VAL A 196 -12.67 3.12 -9.60
CA VAL A 196 -13.93 2.40 -9.42
C VAL A 196 -15.00 3.39 -8.98
N CYS A 197 -16.16 3.35 -9.64
CA CYS A 197 -17.32 4.13 -9.22
C CYS A 197 -17.90 3.55 -7.93
N ASP A 198 -18.03 4.36 -6.88
CA ASP A 198 -18.65 3.95 -5.61
C ASP A 198 -20.16 3.68 -5.76
N GLY A 199 -20.79 4.26 -6.78
CA GLY A 199 -22.20 4.01 -7.09
C GLY A 199 -22.46 2.64 -7.70
N CYS A 200 -21.82 2.33 -8.84
CA CYS A 200 -22.10 1.11 -9.61
C CYS A 200 -21.02 0.03 -9.51
N ARG A 201 -19.93 0.29 -8.79
CA ARG A 201 -18.78 -0.63 -8.55
C ARG A 201 -18.02 -1.08 -9.80
N LYS A 202 -18.34 -0.51 -10.98
CA LYS A 202 -17.61 -0.76 -12.23
C LYS A 202 -16.32 0.07 -12.30
N GLN A 203 -15.36 -0.43 -13.08
CA GLN A 203 -14.11 0.27 -13.38
C GLN A 203 -14.29 1.24 -14.54
N PHE A 204 -13.65 2.41 -14.44
CA PHE A 204 -13.66 3.45 -15.47
C PHE A 204 -12.26 4.04 -15.63
N PRO A 205 -11.92 4.64 -16.78
CA PRO A 205 -10.76 5.52 -16.87
C PRO A 205 -10.83 6.58 -15.77
N SER A 206 -9.71 6.81 -15.08
CA SER A 206 -9.70 7.76 -13.96
C SER A 206 -10.02 9.20 -14.38
N SER A 207 -9.91 9.54 -15.66
CA SER A 207 -10.34 10.82 -16.24
C SER A 207 -11.86 11.01 -16.26
N ASP A 208 -12.60 9.91 -16.24
CA ASP A 208 -14.05 9.90 -16.48
C ASP A 208 -14.83 9.82 -15.16
N LEU A 209 -14.11 9.77 -14.04
CA LEU A 209 -14.67 9.74 -12.69
C LEU A 209 -14.71 11.14 -12.10
N TYR A 210 -15.86 11.49 -11.53
CA TYR A 210 -16.10 12.70 -10.77
C TYR A 210 -15.92 12.40 -9.28
N VAL A 211 -15.24 13.30 -8.57
CA VAL A 211 -15.04 13.17 -7.13
C VAL A 211 -16.18 13.89 -6.40
N CYS A 212 -16.69 13.30 -5.32
CA CYS A 212 -17.63 13.95 -4.41
C CYS A 212 -17.05 15.28 -3.91
N THR A 213 -17.72 16.39 -4.18
CA THR A 213 -17.25 17.74 -3.79
C THR A 213 -17.29 17.99 -2.28
N GLY A 214 -18.07 17.20 -1.53
CA GLY A 214 -18.16 17.27 -0.08
C GLY A 214 -16.95 16.63 0.62
N CYS A 215 -16.81 15.30 0.51
CA CYS A 215 -15.73 14.57 1.19
C CYS A 215 -14.41 14.55 0.42
N MET A 216 -14.42 14.75 -0.89
CA MET A 216 -13.26 14.61 -1.79
C MET A 216 -12.62 13.20 -1.78
N ILE A 217 -13.40 12.18 -1.43
CA ILE A 217 -12.97 10.77 -1.33
C ILE A 217 -13.72 9.87 -2.31
N ALA A 218 -15.06 9.89 -2.31
CA ALA A 218 -15.84 9.00 -3.17
C ALA A 218 -15.79 9.43 -4.64
N GLU A 219 -15.73 8.46 -5.55
CA GLU A 219 -15.63 8.66 -7.00
C GLU A 219 -16.87 8.09 -7.72
N TYR A 220 -17.35 8.78 -8.76
CA TYR A 220 -18.56 8.42 -9.48
C TYR A 220 -18.41 8.58 -10.99
N CYS A 221 -18.94 7.65 -11.77
CA CYS A 221 -18.98 7.80 -13.23
C CYS A 221 -20.08 8.78 -13.69
N SER A 222 -21.06 9.09 -12.84
CA SER A 222 -22.18 9.97 -13.19
C SER A 222 -22.87 10.55 -11.95
N LYS A 223 -23.68 11.59 -12.16
CA LYS A 223 -24.50 12.21 -11.11
C LYS A 223 -25.56 11.25 -10.57
N GLU A 224 -26.07 10.36 -11.42
CA GLU A 224 -27.05 9.33 -11.07
C GLU A 224 -26.43 8.33 -10.10
N CYS A 225 -25.21 7.86 -10.38
CA CYS A 225 -24.46 7.00 -9.47
C CYS A 225 -24.20 7.69 -8.12
N GLN A 226 -23.86 8.98 -8.13
CA GLN A 226 -23.70 9.75 -6.89
C GLN A 226 -24.99 9.84 -6.09
N ARG A 227 -26.12 10.19 -6.71
CA ARG A 227 -27.44 10.29 -6.04
C ARG A 227 -27.89 8.93 -5.49
N ALA A 228 -27.72 7.87 -6.24
CA ALA A 228 -28.05 6.52 -5.79
C ALA A 228 -27.16 6.07 -4.62
N HIS A 229 -25.86 6.38 -4.64
CA HIS A 229 -24.98 6.08 -3.51
C HIS A 229 -25.29 6.96 -2.28
N TRP A 230 -25.64 8.23 -2.51
CA TRP A 230 -26.06 9.16 -1.46
C TRP A 230 -27.23 8.61 -0.65
N SER A 231 -28.30 8.17 -1.32
CA SER A 231 -29.48 7.59 -0.68
C SER A 231 -29.22 6.25 0.01
N ARG A 232 -28.22 5.48 -0.45
CA ARG A 232 -27.85 4.17 0.13
C ARG A 232 -27.00 4.26 1.40
N GLY A 233 -26.45 5.43 1.73
CA GLY A 233 -25.69 5.60 2.96
C GLY A 233 -24.57 6.63 2.91
N HIS A 234 -24.10 7.02 1.71
CA HIS A 234 -22.95 7.93 1.60
C HIS A 234 -23.18 9.29 2.27
N LYS A 235 -24.44 9.71 2.50
CA LYS A 235 -24.74 10.94 3.25
C LYS A 235 -24.04 10.97 4.61
N GLY A 236 -24.06 9.88 5.36
CA GLY A 236 -23.40 9.77 6.67
C GLY A 236 -21.88 9.83 6.51
N ASP A 237 -21.33 8.96 5.66
CA ASP A 237 -19.89 8.88 5.40
C ASP A 237 -19.33 10.21 4.90
N CYS A 238 -20.07 10.92 4.04
CA CYS A 238 -19.62 12.18 3.48
C CYS A 238 -19.48 13.28 4.54
N ILE A 239 -20.29 13.23 5.61
CA ILE A 239 -20.20 14.17 6.73
C ILE A 239 -18.97 13.83 7.58
N SER A 240 -18.81 12.56 7.95
CA SER A 240 -17.69 12.08 8.76
C SER A 240 -16.33 12.23 8.06
N LEU A 241 -16.32 12.15 6.73
CA LEU A 241 -15.11 12.21 5.90
C LEU A 241 -14.91 13.57 5.22
N ARG A 242 -15.46 14.65 5.77
CA ARG A 242 -15.14 16.00 5.28
C ARG A 242 -13.65 16.30 5.50
N PRO A 243 -12.99 17.00 4.57
CA PRO A 243 -11.63 17.47 4.78
C PRO A 243 -11.58 18.33 6.06
N PRO A 244 -10.67 18.05 7.01
CA PRO A 244 -10.53 18.89 8.20
C PRO A 244 -10.17 20.33 7.83
N GLY A 245 -10.78 21.32 8.49
CA GLY A 245 -10.54 22.74 8.24
C GLY A 245 -11.33 23.35 7.08
N ARG A 246 -12.43 22.72 6.66
CA ARG A 246 -13.43 23.27 5.72
C ARG A 246 -14.79 23.44 6.38
#